data_AF-A0A845B403-F1
#
_entry.id   AF-A0A845B403-F1
#
_cell.length_a   1.000
_cell.length_b   1.000
_cell.length_c   1.000
_cell.angle_alpha   90.00
_cell.angle_beta   90.00
_cell.angle_gamma   90.00
#
_symmetry.space_group_name_H-M   'P 1'
#
loop_
_entity.id
_entity.type
_entity.pdbx_description
1 polymer ?
#
loop_
_entity_poly.entity_id
_entity_poly.type
_entity_poly.pdbx_seq_one_letter_code
_entity_poly.pdbx_strand_id
1 'polypeptide(L)'
;MLDPAAMSPAAALLALLVLAIWILVMVWVAARIQQFVARRTGWPGLDWRNLGCTFLLLVAAIHVGNFAIDLVDRWGRGGDYPLSLNFPGAFLIGSVAIGVGIAAVRTRRRK
;
A
#
# COMPACT_ATOMS: atom_id res chain seq x y z
N MET A 1 -10.35 -3.52 21.62
CA MET A 1 -11.49 -3.44 20.69
C MET A 1 -12.05 -2.04 20.82
N LEU A 2 -11.83 -1.16 19.84
CA LEU A 2 -12.26 0.24 19.92
C LEU A 2 -13.78 0.27 19.79
N ASP A 3 -14.46 0.90 20.75
CA ASP A 3 -15.92 1.08 20.71
C ASP A 3 -16.24 2.14 19.65
N PRO A 4 -16.88 1.79 18.52
CA PRO A 4 -17.22 2.75 17.48
C PRO A 4 -18.21 3.82 17.98
N ALA A 5 -18.91 3.59 19.10
CA ALA A 5 -19.80 4.57 19.72
C ALA A 5 -19.06 5.68 20.50
N ALA A 6 -17.76 5.50 20.79
CA ALA A 6 -16.94 6.47 21.54
C ALA A 6 -16.15 7.44 20.63
N MET A 7 -16.17 7.25 19.30
CA MET A 7 -15.50 8.16 18.38
C MET A 7 -16.35 9.40 18.13
N SER A 8 -15.79 10.58 18.37
CA SER A 8 -16.46 11.83 17.99
C SER A 8 -16.69 11.85 16.47
N PRO A 9 -17.78 12.46 15.98
CA PRO A 9 -18.05 12.57 14.55
C PRO A 9 -16.88 13.17 13.76
N ALA A 10 -16.16 14.12 14.36
CA ALA A 10 -14.97 14.73 13.77
C ALA A 10 -13.82 13.72 13.59
N ALA A 11 -13.56 12.85 14.59
CA ALA A 11 -12.53 11.82 14.49
C ALA A 11 -12.88 10.77 13.42
N ALA A 12 -14.16 10.41 13.31
CA ALA A 12 -14.64 9.49 12.27
C ALA A 12 -14.44 10.08 10.86
N LEU A 13 -14.80 11.35 10.65
CA LEU A 13 -14.59 12.05 9.37
C LEU A 13 -13.10 12.14 9.01
N LEU A 14 -12.23 12.43 9.97
CA LEU A 14 -10.78 12.47 9.76
C LEU A 14 -10.25 11.10 9.36
N ALA A 15 -10.68 10.03 10.04
CA ALA A 15 -10.27 8.66 9.72
C ALA A 15 -10.69 8.25 8.29
N LEU A 16 -11.92 8.61 7.88
CA LEU A 16 -12.39 8.39 6.52
C LEU A 16 -11.58 9.17 5.47
N LEU A 17 -11.23 10.43 5.77
CA LEU A 17 -10.40 11.24 4.88
C LEU A 17 -9.00 10.64 4.71
N VAL A 18 -8.36 10.24 5.80
CA VAL A 18 -7.06 9.57 5.78
C VAL A 18 -7.13 8.27 4.98
N LEU A 19 -8.18 7.47 5.18
CA LEU A 19 -8.40 6.25 4.42
C LEU A 19 -8.59 6.52 2.92
N ALA A 20 -9.36 7.54 2.56
CA ALA A 20 -9.56 7.92 1.17
C ALA A 20 -8.25 8.36 0.51
N ILE A 21 -7.46 9.20 1.18
CA ILE A 21 -6.14 9.62 0.72
C ILE A 21 -5.22 8.41 0.56
N TRP A 22 -5.20 7.49 1.53
CA TRP A 22 -4.41 6.26 1.48
C TRP A 22 -4.75 5.43 0.23
N ILE A 23 -6.03 5.21 -0.04
CA ILE A 23 -6.47 4.46 -1.22
C ILE A 23 -6.03 5.16 -2.51
N LEU A 24 -6.18 6.48 -2.60
CA LEU A 24 -5.76 7.25 -3.77
C LEU A 24 -4.25 7.14 -4.03
N VAL A 25 -3.44 7.21 -2.98
CA VAL A 25 -1.99 7.02 -3.04
C VAL A 25 -1.68 5.61 -3.52
N MET A 26 -2.31 4.58 -2.95
CA MET A 26 -2.09 3.19 -3.33
C MET A 26 -2.41 2.91 -4.80
N VAL A 27 -3.55 3.42 -5.28
CA VAL A 27 -3.95 3.31 -6.70
C VAL A 27 -2.95 4.03 -7.60
N TRP A 28 -2.49 5.22 -7.19
CA TRP A 28 -1.51 5.99 -7.96
C TRP A 28 -0.16 5.26 -8.07
N VAL A 29 0.36 4.74 -6.96
CA VAL A 29 1.60 3.96 -6.93
C VAL A 29 1.45 2.67 -7.74
N ALA A 30 0.36 1.93 -7.55
CA ALA A 30 0.08 0.71 -8.30
C ALA A 30 0.05 0.94 -9.81
N ALA A 31 -0.58 2.03 -10.27
CA ALA A 31 -0.60 2.38 -11.69
C ALA A 31 0.80 2.67 -12.23
N ARG A 32 1.67 3.34 -11.46
CA ARG A 32 3.06 3.61 -11.85
C ARG A 32 3.88 2.32 -11.95
N ILE A 33 3.73 1.41 -10.99
CA ILE A 33 4.41 0.12 -11.00
C ILE A 33 3.91 -0.74 -12.18
N GLN A 34 2.60 -0.81 -12.42
CA GLN A 34 2.04 -1.55 -13.57
C GLN A 34 2.57 -1.01 -14.90
N GLN A 35 2.71 0.31 -15.04
CA GLN A 35 3.30 0.93 -16.23
C GLN A 35 4.78 0.59 -16.35
N PHE A 36 5.52 0.59 -15.24
CA PHE A 36 6.93 0.20 -15.23
C PHE A 36 7.11 -1.27 -15.63
N VAL A 37 6.35 -2.18 -15.02
CA VAL A 37 6.35 -3.62 -15.32
C VAL A 37 5.94 -3.85 -16.78
N ALA A 38 4.86 -3.22 -17.25
CA ALA A 38 4.40 -3.34 -18.63
C ALA A 38 5.46 -2.89 -19.64
N ARG A 39 6.18 -1.80 -19.37
CA ARG A 39 7.28 -1.31 -20.24
C ARG A 39 8.46 -2.27 -20.28
N ARG A 40 8.73 -3.01 -19.19
CA ARG A 40 9.88 -3.92 -19.08
C ARG A 40 9.58 -5.33 -19.60
N THR A 41 8.33 -5.78 -19.50
CA THR A 41 7.93 -7.17 -19.78
C THR A 41 7.03 -7.32 -21.00
N GLY A 42 6.43 -6.22 -21.48
CA GLY A 42 5.38 -6.25 -22.49
C GLY A 42 4.03 -6.72 -21.97
N TRP A 43 3.89 -7.05 -20.67
CA TRP A 43 2.65 -7.57 -20.13
C TRP A 43 1.56 -6.49 -20.06
N PRO A 44 0.37 -6.73 -20.63
CA PRO A 44 -0.78 -5.83 -20.50
C PRO A 44 -1.13 -5.53 -19.04
N GLY A 45 -1.75 -4.37 -18.78
CA GLY A 45 -2.07 -3.94 -17.41
C GLY A 45 -3.07 -4.85 -16.66
N LEU A 46 -3.87 -5.65 -17.39
CA LEU A 46 -4.81 -6.62 -16.82
C LEU A 46 -4.27 -8.06 -16.81
N ASP A 47 -3.05 -8.27 -17.28
CA ASP A 47 -2.42 -9.59 -17.25
C ASP A 47 -2.15 -9.99 -15.80
N TRP A 48 -2.56 -11.20 -15.42
CA TRP A 48 -2.38 -11.73 -14.07
C TRP A 48 -0.92 -11.68 -13.61
N ARG A 49 0.05 -11.78 -14.53
CA ARG A 49 1.50 -11.66 -14.24
C ARG A 49 1.86 -10.24 -13.83
N ASN A 50 1.34 -9.24 -14.54
CA ASN A 50 1.55 -7.83 -14.21
C ASN A 50 0.87 -7.48 -12.87
N LEU A 51 -0.36 -7.97 -12.67
CA LEU A 51 -1.08 -7.80 -11.40
C LEU A 51 -0.31 -8.42 -10.23
N GLY A 52 0.13 -9.67 -10.37
CA GLY A 52 0.89 -10.39 -9.36
C GLY A 52 2.23 -9.71 -9.04
N CYS A 53 3.01 -9.35 -10.06
CA CYS A 53 4.26 -8.62 -9.85
C CYS A 53 4.05 -7.27 -9.18
N THR A 54 3.04 -6.51 -9.62
CA THR A 54 2.72 -5.20 -9.00
C THR A 54 2.33 -5.37 -7.54
N PHE A 55 1.49 -6.36 -7.23
CA PHE A 55 1.10 -6.69 -5.87
C PHE A 55 2.31 -7.04 -5.01
N LEU A 56 3.18 -7.94 -5.47
CA LEU A 56 4.39 -8.35 -4.75
C LEU A 56 5.34 -7.17 -4.53
N LEU A 57 5.54 -6.32 -5.53
CA LEU A 57 6.39 -5.13 -5.42
C LEU A 57 5.84 -4.12 -4.42
N LEU A 58 4.51 -3.90 -4.37
CA LEU A 58 3.88 -3.03 -3.38
C LEU A 58 4.01 -3.58 -1.96
N VAL A 59 3.73 -4.87 -1.77
CA VAL A 59 3.88 -5.54 -0.46
C VAL A 59 5.34 -5.47 0.00
N ALA A 60 6.29 -5.75 -0.90
CA ALA A 60 7.71 -5.65 -0.59
C ALA A 60 8.13 -4.21 -0.26
N ALA A 61 7.65 -3.21 -1.01
CA ALA A 61 7.94 -1.80 -0.76
C ALA A 61 7.43 -1.33 0.61
N ILE A 62 6.21 -1.75 0.99
CA ILE A 62 5.66 -1.49 2.32
C ILE A 62 6.52 -2.14 3.40
N HIS A 63 6.91 -3.39 3.20
CA HIS A 63 7.69 -4.13 4.18
C HIS A 63 9.07 -3.50 4.41
N VAL A 64 9.75 -3.11 3.32
CA VAL A 64 11.03 -2.40 3.37
C VAL A 64 10.86 -0.99 3.95
N GLY A 65 9.78 -0.28 3.62
CA GLY A 65 9.47 1.04 4.17
C GLY A 65 9.30 1.01 5.68
N ASN A 66 8.54 0.04 6.19
CA ASN A 66 8.37 -0.14 7.64
C ASN A 66 9.71 -0.44 8.33
N PHE A 67 10.51 -1.35 7.76
CA PHE A 67 11.84 -1.64 8.29
C PHE A 67 12.75 -0.40 8.30
N ALA A 68 12.71 0.43 7.25
CA ALA A 68 13.50 1.65 7.18
C ALA A 68 13.09 2.68 8.24
N ILE A 69 11.79 2.82 8.50
CA ILE A 69 11.27 3.68 9.57
C ILE A 69 11.75 3.19 10.93
N ASP A 70 11.66 1.89 11.20
CA ASP A 70 12.14 1.29 12.45
C ASP A 70 13.65 1.50 12.64
N LEU A 71 14.42 1.40 11.56
CA LEU A 71 15.86 1.64 11.57
C LEU A 71 16.20 3.11 11.89
N VAL A 72 15.48 4.06 11.28
CA VAL A 72 15.64 5.50 11.55
C VAL A 72 15.26 5.84 12.99
N ASP A 73 14.15 5.28 13.49
CA ASP A 73 13.71 5.50 14.87
C ASP A 73 14.73 4.94 15.87
N ARG A 74 15.30 3.77 15.57
CA ARG A 74 16.39 3.16 16.36
C ARG A 74 17.62 4.06 16.43
N TRP A 75 18.05 4.61 15.30
CA TRP A 75 19.17 5.56 15.26
C TRP A 75 18.87 6.84 16.05
N GLY A 76 17.65 7.36 15.95
CA GLY A 76 17.24 8.60 16.65
C GLY A 76 17.11 8.45 18.17
N ARG A 77 16.68 7.28 18.66
CA ARG A 77 16.46 7.03 20.10
C ARG A 77 17.63 6.33 20.81
N GLY A 78 18.70 6.01 20.09
CA GLY A 78 19.88 5.33 20.66
C GLY A 78 19.60 3.93 21.21
N GLY A 79 18.60 3.22 20.64
CA GLY A 79 17.98 2.07 21.30
C GLY A 79 18.48 0.67 20.92
N ASP A 80 18.52 -0.19 21.93
CA ASP A 80 18.75 -1.65 21.91
C ASP A 80 17.43 -2.46 21.88
N TYR A 81 16.44 -2.00 21.11
CA TYR A 81 15.22 -2.77 20.86
C TYR A 81 15.29 -3.55 19.54
N PRO A 82 14.68 -4.74 19.48
CA PRO A 82 14.76 -5.60 18.31
C PRO A 82 14.08 -4.95 17.09
N LEU A 83 14.77 -4.99 15.94
CA LEU A 83 14.17 -4.69 14.64
C LEU A 83 13.14 -5.78 14.32
N SER A 84 11.85 -5.44 14.37
CA SER A 84 10.78 -6.40 14.10
C SER A 84 10.40 -6.34 12.63
N LEU A 85 10.73 -7.39 11.85
CA LEU A 85 10.13 -7.57 10.53
C LEU A 85 8.68 -8.04 10.69
N ASN A 86 7.78 -7.09 10.87
CA ASN A 86 6.35 -7.39 10.92
C ASN A 86 5.79 -7.53 9.50
N PHE A 87 5.18 -8.69 9.23
CA PHE A 87 4.46 -8.88 7.98
C PHE A 87 3.29 -7.89 7.89
N PRO A 88 2.98 -7.32 6.71
CA PRO A 88 1.88 -6.37 6.60
C PRO A 88 0.57 -6.99 7.09
N GLY A 89 -0.17 -6.25 7.92
CA GLY A 89 -1.46 -6.72 8.42
C GLY A 89 -2.49 -6.94 7.30
N ALA A 90 -3.54 -7.72 7.59
CA ALA A 90 -4.58 -8.07 6.61
C ALA A 90 -5.22 -6.84 5.94
N PHE A 91 -5.39 -5.73 6.68
CA PHE A 91 -5.87 -4.47 6.14
C PHE A 91 -4.95 -3.90 5.04
N LEU A 92 -3.63 -3.92 5.27
CA LEU A 92 -2.64 -3.46 4.28
C LEU A 92 -2.66 -4.34 3.04
N ILE A 93 -2.66 -5.66 3.22
CA ILE A 93 -2.74 -6.63 2.12
C ILE A 93 -4.01 -6.41 1.28
N GLY A 94 -5.16 -6.27 1.94
CA GLY A 94 -6.43 -5.96 1.27
C GLY A 94 -6.39 -4.63 0.52
N SER A 95 -5.82 -3.59 1.13
CA SER A 95 -5.69 -2.27 0.49
C SER A 95 -4.78 -2.29 -0.74
N VAL A 96 -3.70 -3.09 -0.72
CA VAL A 96 -2.82 -3.32 -1.88
C VAL A 96 -3.61 -4.02 -2.98
N ALA A 97 -4.32 -5.09 -2.67
CA ALA A 97 -5.11 -5.84 -3.65
C ALA A 97 -6.15 -4.95 -4.33
N ILE A 98 -6.89 -4.14 -3.55
CA ILE A 98 -7.86 -3.16 -4.07
C ILE A 98 -7.15 -2.12 -4.95
N GLY A 99 -6.04 -1.56 -4.49
CA GLY A 99 -5.26 -0.56 -5.24
C GLY A 99 -4.78 -1.07 -6.60
N VAL A 100 -4.23 -2.27 -6.64
CA VAL A 100 -3.75 -2.94 -7.86
C VAL A 100 -4.91 -3.24 -8.82
N GLY A 101 -6.04 -3.74 -8.30
CA GLY A 101 -7.23 -4.02 -9.10
C GLY A 101 -7.83 -2.76 -9.73
N ILE A 102 -8.00 -1.70 -8.95
CA ILE A 102 -8.50 -0.40 -9.44
C ILE A 102 -7.54 0.18 -10.49
N ALA A 103 -6.23 0.14 -10.24
CA ALA A 103 -5.22 0.62 -11.18
C ALA A 103 -5.27 -0.12 -12.52
N ALA A 104 -5.48 -1.44 -12.50
CA ALA A 104 -5.59 -2.25 -13.71
C ALA A 104 -6.82 -1.86 -14.55
N VAL A 105 -7.99 -1.75 -13.91
CA VAL A 105 -9.24 -1.32 -14.58
C VAL A 105 -9.11 0.08 -15.14
N ARG A 106 -8.55 1.02 -14.38
CA ARG A 106 -8.32 2.40 -14.81
C ARG A 106 -7.38 2.47 -16.01
N THR A 107 -6.32 1.65 -16.02
CA THR A 107 -5.37 1.61 -17.14
C THR A 107 -6.01 1.06 -18.41
N ARG A 108 -6.94 0.11 -18.30
CA ARG A 108 -7.73 -0.38 -19.44
C ARG A 108 -8.65 0.68 -20.03
N ARG A 109 -9.31 1.49 -19.19
CA ARG A 109 -10.24 2.54 -19.63
C ARG A 109 -9.57 3.76 -20.28
N ARG A 110 -8.26 3.92 -20.11
CA ARG A 110 -7.47 5.03 -20.67
C ARG A 110 -6.79 4.69 -21.99
N LYS A 111 -6.87 3.43 -22.43
CA LYS A 111 -6.47 2.98 -23.77
C LYS A 111 -7.71 2.88 -24.63
#